data_AF-A0A8W8HP62-F1
#
_entry.id   AF-A0A8W8HP62-F1
#
_cell.length_a   1.000
_cell.length_b   1.000
_cell.length_c   1.000
_cell.angle_alpha   90.00
_cell.angle_beta   90.00
_cell.angle_gamma   90.00
#
_symmetry.space_group_name_H-M   'P 1'
#
loop_
_entity.id
_entity.type
_entity.pdbx_description
1 polymer ?
#
loop_
_entity_poly.entity_id
_entity_poly.type
_entity_poly.pdbx_seq_one_letter_code
_entity_poly.pdbx_strand_id
1 'polypeptide(L)'
;YVQFISKYRLSSHQLEIERGRFYNIHRNERVCKLCSLSQIEDEFHFILICPFYKEIRKLYVKKYYYEKPSVFKLIQLLSTKNIKELCNLGKYLYKCSKLR
;
A
#
# COMPACT_ATOMS: atom_id res chain seq x y z
N TYR A 1 -11.90 0.72 -10.01
CA TYR A 1 -10.72 1.36 -9.38
C TYR A 1 -11.03 2.05 -8.06
N VAL A 2 -12.06 2.90 -8.00
CA VAL A 2 -12.48 3.60 -6.76
C VAL A 2 -12.71 2.63 -5.59
N GLN A 3 -13.37 1.49 -5.85
CA GLN A 3 -13.59 0.44 -4.83
C GLN A 3 -12.29 -0.03 -4.15
N PHE A 4 -11.19 -0.21 -4.91
CA PHE A 4 -9.91 -0.63 -4.33
C PHE A 4 -9.34 0.46 -3.45
N ILE A 5 -9.37 1.73 -3.89
CA ILE A 5 -8.89 2.85 -3.09
C ILE A 5 -9.68 2.96 -1.78
N SER A 6 -11.01 2.82 -1.84
CA SER A 6 -11.86 2.83 -0.64
C SER A 6 -11.51 1.72 0.34
N LYS A 7 -11.21 0.49 -0.14
CA LYS A 7 -10.77 -0.60 0.73
C LYS A 7 -9.53 -0.22 1.54
N TYR A 8 -8.55 0.44 0.93
CA TYR A 8 -7.33 0.87 1.62
C TYR A 8 -7.52 2.11 2.50
N ARG A 9 -8.47 3.00 2.17
CA ARG A 9 -8.80 4.14 3.05
C ARG A 9 -9.57 3.72 4.29
N LEU A 10 -10.34 2.63 4.21
CA LEU A 10 -11.20 2.11 5.27
C LEU A 10 -10.59 0.90 6.00
N SER A 11 -9.31 0.60 5.76
CA SER A 11 -8.61 -0.56 6.34
C SER A 11 -9.35 -1.90 6.13
N SER A 12 -10.07 -2.02 5.00
CA SER A 12 -10.84 -3.20 4.58
C SER A 12 -10.03 -4.04 3.57
N HIS A 13 -8.80 -4.36 3.96
CA HIS A 13 -7.85 -5.13 3.14
C HIS A 13 -7.11 -6.19 3.95
N GLN A 14 -6.42 -7.08 3.24
CA GLN A 14 -5.74 -8.24 3.81
C GLN A 14 -4.25 -7.99 4.12
N LEU A 15 -3.83 -6.74 4.31
CA LEU A 15 -2.50 -6.46 4.85
C LEU A 15 -2.35 -7.06 6.24
N GLU A 16 -1.15 -7.53 6.60
CA GLU A 16 -0.91 -8.17 7.90
C GLU A 16 -1.19 -7.23 9.08
N ILE A 17 -1.10 -5.89 8.91
CA ILE A 17 -1.49 -4.95 9.98
C ILE A 17 -2.95 -5.15 10.43
N GLU A 18 -3.85 -5.43 9.48
CA GLU A 18 -5.26 -5.69 9.72
C GLU A 18 -5.55 -7.16 9.94
N ARG A 19 -5.02 -8.04 9.08
CA ARG A 19 -5.24 -9.47 9.19
C ARG A 19 -4.71 -10.01 10.52
N GLY A 20 -3.48 -9.65 10.90
CA GLY A 20 -2.89 -10.05 12.17
C GLY A 20 -3.62 -9.45 13.38
N ARG A 21 -4.30 -8.31 13.22
CA ARG A 21 -5.17 -7.75 14.28
C ARG A 21 -6.29 -8.70 14.66
N PHE A 22 -6.97 -9.30 13.67
CA PHE A 22 -8.05 -10.26 13.92
C PHE A 22 -7.59 -11.53 14.63
N TYR A 23 -6.33 -11.93 14.45
CA TYR A 23 -5.73 -13.09 15.10
C TYR A 23 -4.96 -12.74 16.38
N ASN A 24 -5.07 -11.52 16.89
CA ASN A 24 -4.34 -11.03 18.08
C ASN A 24 -2.81 -11.18 17.99
N ILE A 25 -2.24 -11.15 16.78
CA ILE A 25 -0.78 -11.15 16.57
C ILE A 25 -0.23 -9.81 17.06
N HIS A 26 0.92 -9.83 17.74
CA HIS A 26 1.52 -8.59 18.24
C HIS A 26 1.88 -7.66 17.08
N ARG A 27 1.68 -6.34 17.23
CA ARG A 27 1.86 -5.37 16.11
C ARG A 27 3.22 -5.50 15.43
N ASN A 28 4.27 -5.74 16.21
CA ASN A 28 5.65 -5.86 15.72
C ASN A 28 5.89 -7.13 14.88
N GLU A 29 5.02 -8.13 14.99
CA GLU A 29 5.10 -9.41 14.27
C GLU A 29 4.24 -9.42 12.99
N ARG A 30 3.43 -8.38 12.77
CA ARG A 30 2.56 -8.22 11.59
C ARG A 30 3.36 -7.77 10.36
N VAL A 31 4.39 -8.53 10.02
CA VAL A 31 5.40 -8.19 9.02
C VAL A 31 5.01 -8.60 7.61
N CYS A 32 5.56 -7.91 6.62
CA CYS A 32 5.36 -8.21 5.21
C CYS A 32 6.04 -9.53 4.84
N LYS A 33 5.22 -10.55 4.54
CA LYS A 33 5.69 -11.89 4.16
C LYS A 33 6.23 -11.98 2.72
N LEU A 34 5.99 -10.93 1.93
CA LEU A 34 6.33 -10.89 0.49
C LEU A 34 7.67 -10.21 0.21
N CYS A 35 8.31 -9.62 1.23
CA CYS A 35 9.61 -8.99 1.08
C CYS A 35 10.57 -9.36 2.21
N SER A 36 11.86 -9.22 1.95
CA SER A 36 12.93 -9.55 2.92
C SER A 36 13.21 -8.44 3.95
N LEU A 37 12.47 -7.32 3.92
CA LEU A 37 12.73 -6.19 4.82
C LEU A 37 12.27 -6.43 6.26
N SER A 38 11.44 -7.46 6.50
CA SER A 38 10.89 -7.79 7.83
C SER A 38 10.23 -6.60 8.54
N GLN A 39 9.65 -5.69 7.76
CA GLN A 39 8.92 -4.52 8.25
C GLN A 39 7.43 -4.83 8.41
N ILE A 40 6.76 -4.10 9.30
CA ILE A 40 5.31 -4.16 9.46
C ILE A 40 4.63 -3.94 8.10
N GLU A 41 3.69 -4.82 7.75
CA GLU A 41 2.93 -4.71 6.51
C GLU A 41 1.71 -3.80 6.70
N ASP A 42 1.97 -2.50 6.78
CA ASP A 42 0.94 -1.47 6.73
C ASP A 42 0.82 -0.84 5.33
N GLU A 43 -0.12 0.09 5.15
CA GLU A 43 -0.38 0.78 3.89
C GLU A 43 0.84 1.58 3.43
N PHE A 44 1.61 2.12 4.37
CA PHE A 44 2.83 2.88 4.07
C PHE A 44 3.90 1.97 3.46
N HIS A 45 4.20 0.86 4.12
CA HIS A 45 5.12 -0.13 3.61
C HIS A 45 4.62 -0.68 2.26
N PHE A 46 3.37 -1.11 2.19
CA PHE A 46 2.78 -1.70 0.99
C PHE A 46 2.80 -0.77 -0.23
N ILE A 47 2.35 0.48 -0.07
CA ILE A 47 2.19 1.42 -1.20
C ILE A 47 3.53 2.04 -1.59
N LEU A 48 4.39 2.40 -0.63
CA LEU A 48 5.55 3.27 -0.89
C LEU A 48 6.92 2.60 -0.71
N ILE A 49 7.04 1.50 0.03
CA ILE A 49 8.36 0.93 0.39
C ILE A 49 8.58 -0.46 -0.23
N CYS A 50 7.68 -1.42 0.02
CA CYS A 50 7.83 -2.85 -0.23
C CYS A 50 8.50 -3.17 -1.59
N PRO A 51 9.68 -3.81 -1.62
CA PRO A 51 10.42 -4.04 -2.86
C PRO A 51 9.73 -5.03 -3.79
N PHE A 52 8.90 -5.93 -3.28
CA PHE A 52 8.11 -6.87 -4.08
C PHE A 52 7.21 -6.14 -5.10
N TYR A 53 6.66 -4.99 -4.73
CA TYR A 53 5.79 -4.19 -5.60
C TYR A 53 6.54 -3.09 -6.39
N LYS A 54 7.88 -3.06 -6.35
CA LYS A 54 8.70 -1.95 -6.88
C LYS A 54 8.41 -1.65 -8.35
N GLU A 55 8.36 -2.67 -9.21
CA GLU A 55 8.17 -2.46 -10.65
C GLU A 55 6.75 -2.00 -10.98
N ILE A 56 5.74 -2.53 -10.29
CA ILE A 56 4.34 -2.06 -10.42
C ILE A 56 4.21 -0.63 -9.90
N ARG A 57 4.88 -0.30 -8.79
CA ARG A 57 4.90 1.05 -8.21
C ARG A 57 5.47 2.05 -9.20
N LYS A 58 6.60 1.74 -9.86
CA LYS A 58 7.20 2.62 -10.88
C LYS A 58 6.27 2.90 -12.06
N LEU A 59 5.44 1.94 -12.46
CA LEU A 59 4.52 2.09 -13.58
C LEU A 59 3.34 3.03 -13.28
N TYR A 60 2.84 3.05 -12.03
CA TYR A 60 1.57 3.70 -11.70
C TYR A 60 1.70 4.85 -10.69
N VAL A 61 2.65 4.78 -9.77
CA VAL A 61 2.84 5.79 -8.73
C VAL A 61 3.94 6.75 -9.19
N LYS A 62 3.76 8.06 -8.96
CA LYS A 62 4.80 9.04 -9.29
C LYS A 62 6.02 8.86 -8.38
N LYS A 63 7.22 9.03 -8.95
CA LYS A 63 8.52 8.94 -8.25
C LYS A 63 8.58 9.78 -6.97
N TYR A 64 7.95 10.96 -7.00
CA TYR A 64 7.78 11.85 -5.85
C TYR A 64 7.37 11.13 -4.56
N TYR A 65 6.44 10.17 -4.64
CA TYR A 65 5.88 9.50 -3.47
C TYR A 65 6.80 8.46 -2.84
N TYR A 66 7.61 7.75 -3.64
CA TYR A 66 8.35 6.56 -3.18
C TYR A 66 9.87 6.69 -3.13
N GLU A 67 10.46 7.74 -3.73
CA GLU A 67 11.92 7.95 -3.67
C GLU A 67 12.38 8.42 -2.29
N LYS A 68 11.58 9.27 -1.64
CA LYS A 68 11.75 9.68 -0.23
C LYS A 68 10.39 9.56 0.44
N PRO A 69 9.96 8.33 0.80
CA PRO A 69 8.61 8.09 1.26
C PRO A 69 8.39 8.69 2.65
N SER A 70 7.20 9.25 2.87
CA SER A 70 6.76 9.74 4.18
C SER A 70 5.27 9.49 4.35
N VAL A 71 4.82 9.42 5.61
CA VAL A 71 3.40 9.28 5.91
C VAL A 71 2.58 10.44 5.33
N PHE A 72 3.13 11.66 5.33
CA PHE A 72 2.50 12.81 4.67
C PHE A 72 2.26 12.57 3.17
N LYS A 73 3.25 12.04 2.45
CA LYS A 73 3.12 11.69 1.03
C LYS A 73 2.11 10.58 0.78
N LEU A 74 2.01 9.61 1.70
CA LEU A 74 0.96 8.60 1.65
C LEU A 74 -0.42 9.23 1.77
N ILE A 75 -0.64 10.09 2.78
CA ILE A 75 -1.92 10.78 3.00
C ILE A 75 -2.28 11.63 1.77
N GLN A 76 -1.29 12.34 1.21
CA GLN A 76 -1.47 13.13 -0.01
C GLN A 76 -1.88 12.26 -1.21
N LEU A 77 -1.23 11.10 -1.39
CA LEU A 77 -1.56 10.16 -2.47
C LEU A 77 -2.96 9.57 -2.28
N LEU A 78 -3.27 9.10 -1.07
CA LEU A 78 -4.58 8.55 -0.72
C LEU A 78 -5.68 9.61 -0.79
N SER A 79 -5.38 10.90 -0.66
CA SER A 79 -6.36 12.00 -0.72
C SER A 79 -6.28 12.84 -1.99
N THR A 80 -5.60 12.35 -3.04
CA THR A 80 -5.42 13.12 -4.28
C THR A 80 -6.78 13.42 -4.96
N LYS A 81 -6.93 14.66 -5.43
CA LYS A 81 -8.06 15.10 -6.28
C LYS A 81 -7.73 14.98 -7.77
N ASN A 82 -6.48 14.68 -8.11
CA ASN A 82 -6.07 14.50 -9.49
C ASN A 82 -6.60 13.16 -10.02
N ILE A 83 -7.54 13.22 -10.98
CA ILE A 83 -8.22 12.04 -11.53
C ILE A 83 -7.24 11.02 -12.12
N LYS A 84 -6.16 11.48 -12.77
CA LYS A 84 -5.15 10.60 -13.38
C LYS A 84 -4.35 9.85 -12.32
N GLU A 85 -3.91 10.55 -11.27
CA GLU A 85 -3.24 9.91 -10.13
C GLU A 85 -4.17 8.94 -9.41
N LEU A 86 -5.42 9.33 -9.20
CA LEU A 86 -6.43 8.48 -8.57
C LEU A 86 -6.65 7.19 -9.39
N CYS A 87 -6.80 7.30 -10.71
CA CYS A 87 -6.95 6.14 -11.58
C CYS A 87 -5.72 5.22 -11.54
N ASN A 88 -4.52 5.80 -11.57
CA ASN A 88 -3.29 5.03 -11.51
C ASN A 88 -3.09 4.35 -10.14
N LEU A 89 -3.40 5.03 -9.04
CA LEU A 89 -3.40 4.44 -7.71
C LEU A 89 -4.37 3.24 -7.66
N GLY A 90 -5.58 3.39 -8.20
CA GLY A 90 -6.52 2.28 -8.27
C GLY A 90 -6.01 1.10 -9.11
N LYS A 91 -5.30 1.36 -10.22
CA LYS A 91 -4.65 0.32 -11.04
C LYS A 91 -3.52 -0.38 -10.27
N TYR A 92 -2.69 0.38 -9.56
CA TYR A 92 -1.64 -0.15 -8.69
C TYR A 92 -2.23 -1.11 -7.65
N LEU A 93 -3.22 -0.63 -6.87
CA LEU A 93 -3.85 -1.42 -5.81
C LEU A 93 -4.53 -2.68 -6.35
N TYR A 94 -5.22 -2.58 -7.49
CA TYR A 94 -5.82 -3.74 -8.15
C TYR A 94 -4.78 -4.80 -8.53
N LYS A 95 -3.69 -4.39 -9.20
CA LYS A 95 -2.64 -5.31 -9.63
C LYS A 95 -1.93 -5.94 -8.45
N CYS A 96 -1.54 -5.15 -7.45
CA CYS A 96 -0.88 -5.67 -6.25
C CYS A 96 -1.79 -6.63 -5.47
N SER A 97 -3.09 -6.36 -5.39
CA SER A 97 -4.06 -7.25 -4.75
C SER A 97 -4.25 -8.58 -5.49
N LYS A 98 -3.90 -8.68 -6.78
CA LYS A 98 -3.97 -9.92 -7.57
C LYS A 98 -2.72 -10.79 -7.46
N LEU A 99 -1.62 -10.23 -6.95
CA LEU A 99 -0.36 -10.94 -6.73
C LEU A 99 -0.25 -11.53 -5.31
N ARG A 100 -1.29 -11.35 -4.50
CA ARG A 100 -1.47 -11.92 -3.18
C ARG A 100 -2.42 -13.09 -3.27
#